data_AF-A0A8E0RKU1-F1
#
_entry.id   AF-A0A8E0RKU1-F1
#
_cell.length_a   1.000
_cell.length_b   1.000
_cell.length_c   1.000
_cell.angle_alpha   90.00
_cell.angle_beta   90.00
_cell.angle_gamma   90.00
#
_symmetry.space_group_name_H-M   'P 1'
#
loop_
_entity.id
_entity.type
_entity.pdbx_description
1 polymer ?
#
loop_
_entity_poly.entity_id
_entity_poly.type
_entity_poly.pdbx_seq_one_letter_code
_entity_poly.pdbx_strand_id
1 'polypeptide(L)'
;MIQIPLITHPISHEEFYRDYLLPNRPCVLDRWITTGWVACNAWRSPSEPGGIKIQRLLSNAPSTKLCVADCSRLEFDAHPVVDMPMEDYLTYWHDFHDDSANETRVLYLKDWHYFR
;
A
#
# COMPACT_ATOMS: atom_id res chain seq x y z
N MET A 1 -13.59 20.63 -9.90
CA MET A 1 -12.65 19.75 -9.18
C MET A 1 -13.19 19.60 -7.77
N ILE A 2 -13.43 18.37 -7.28
CA ILE A 2 -13.90 18.17 -5.90
C ILE A 2 -12.69 18.39 -4.98
N GLN A 3 -12.76 19.38 -4.10
CA GLN A 3 -11.72 19.60 -3.09
C GLN A 3 -12.00 18.69 -1.89
N ILE A 4 -11.09 17.76 -1.62
CA ILE A 4 -11.17 16.88 -0.44
C ILE A 4 -10.57 17.63 0.75
N PRO A 5 -11.33 17.88 1.83
CA PRO A 5 -10.81 18.57 3.01
C PRO A 5 -9.68 17.77 3.69
N LEU A 6 -8.63 18.47 4.13
CA LEU A 6 -7.57 17.94 4.98
C LEU A 6 -7.83 18.34 6.43
N ILE A 7 -7.92 17.37 7.33
CA ILE A 7 -8.14 17.57 8.76
C ILE A 7 -6.78 17.45 9.46
N THR A 8 -6.19 18.59 9.82
CA THR A 8 -4.82 18.70 10.35
C THR A 8 -4.72 18.58 11.87
N HIS A 9 -5.84 18.44 12.58
CA HIS A 9 -5.92 18.37 14.04
C HIS A 9 -6.86 17.26 14.50
N PRO A 10 -6.70 16.75 15.74
CA PRO A 10 -7.64 15.80 16.32
C PRO A 10 -9.08 16.32 16.28
N ILE A 11 -10.00 15.50 15.80
CA ILE A 11 -11.43 15.75 15.72
C ILE A 11 -12.16 14.75 16.60
N SER A 12 -13.25 15.18 17.26
CA SER A 12 -14.06 14.24 18.03
C SER A 12 -14.83 13.28 17.12
N HIS A 13 -15.23 12.12 17.67
CA HIS A 13 -16.05 11.17 16.93
C HIS A 13 -17.39 11.78 16.48
N GLU A 14 -18.03 12.59 17.33
CA GLU A 14 -19.31 13.23 17.04
C GLU A 14 -19.21 14.24 15.90
N GLU A 15 -18.19 15.11 15.93
CA GLU A 15 -17.92 16.06 14.84
C GLU A 15 -17.60 15.33 13.54
N PHE A 16 -16.73 14.31 13.60
CA PHE A 16 -16.40 13.50 12.43
C PHE A 16 -17.63 12.80 11.85
N TYR A 17 -18.48 12.23 12.72
CA TYR A 17 -19.71 11.57 12.32
C TYR A 17 -20.66 12.53 11.61
N ARG A 18 -20.98 13.66 12.25
CA ARG A 18 -21.93 14.64 11.74
C ARG A 18 -21.44 15.29 10.44
N ASP A 19 -20.16 15.65 10.37
CA ASP A 19 -19.65 16.53 9.31
C ASP A 19 -19.04 15.76 8.11
N TYR A 20 -18.70 14.48 8.29
CA TYR A 20 -18.06 13.65 7.26
C TYR A 20 -18.75 12.31 7.02
N LEU A 21 -18.96 11.48 8.06
CA LEU A 21 -19.46 10.12 7.88
C LEU A 21 -20.95 10.08 7.49
N LEU A 22 -21.81 10.79 8.22
CA LEU A 22 -23.25 10.88 7.97
C LEU A 22 -23.59 11.46 6.59
N PRO A 23 -22.95 12.55 6.11
CA PRO A 23 -23.19 13.06 4.76
C PRO A 23 -22.43 12.27 3.67
N ASN A 24 -21.69 11.22 4.02
CA ASN A 24 -20.83 10.46 3.10
C ASN A 24 -19.84 11.36 2.34
N ARG A 25 -19.19 12.28 3.07
CA ARG A 25 -18.25 13.25 2.52
C ARG A 25 -16.81 12.77 2.70
N PRO A 26 -16.00 12.67 1.62
CA PRO A 26 -14.61 12.29 1.74
C PRO A 26 -13.78 13.36 2.44
N CYS A 27 -12.76 12.93 3.19
CA CYS A 27 -11.74 13.78 3.79
C CYS A 27 -10.43 13.01 3.94
N VAL A 28 -9.33 13.74 4.13
CA VAL A 28 -8.02 13.20 4.51
C VAL A 28 -7.75 13.53 5.98
N LEU A 29 -7.45 12.52 6.78
CA LEU A 29 -6.93 12.70 8.14
C LEU A 29 -5.40 12.81 8.06
N ASP A 30 -4.84 13.88 8.60
CA ASP A 30 -3.39 14.10 8.58
C ASP A 30 -2.66 13.19 9.60
N ARG A 31 -1.32 13.27 9.62
CA ARG A 31 -0.40 12.44 10.40
C ARG A 31 -0.69 12.35 11.91
N TRP A 32 -1.46 13.27 12.49
CA TRP A 32 -1.74 13.24 13.93
C TRP A 32 -2.40 11.92 14.36
N ILE A 33 -3.16 11.27 13.48
CA ILE A 33 -3.84 10.00 13.78
C ILE A 33 -2.91 8.78 13.69
N THR A 34 -1.84 8.86 12.90
CA THR A 34 -0.91 7.76 12.63
C THR A 34 0.48 7.95 13.23
N THR A 35 0.79 9.10 13.85
CA THR A 35 2.15 9.43 14.35
C THR A 35 2.69 8.39 15.35
N GLY A 36 1.81 7.73 16.12
CA GLY A 36 2.18 6.67 17.05
C GLY A 36 2.34 5.27 16.44
N TRP A 37 2.06 5.08 15.14
CA TRP A 37 2.08 3.76 14.52
C TRP A 37 3.51 3.31 14.23
N VAL A 38 3.83 2.07 14.62
CA VAL A 38 5.14 1.47 14.35
C VAL A 38 5.44 1.46 12.84
N ALA A 39 4.42 1.24 12.00
CA ALA A 39 4.53 1.24 10.54
C ALA A 39 5.17 2.53 9.99
N CYS A 40 4.84 3.70 10.54
CA CYS A 40 5.36 4.98 10.07
C CYS A 40 6.89 5.11 10.18
N ASN A 41 7.51 4.35 11.09
CA ASN A 41 8.95 4.38 11.33
C ASN A 41 9.65 3.09 10.89
N ALA A 42 9.05 1.93 11.17
CA ALA A 42 9.69 0.62 10.97
C ALA A 42 9.66 0.15 9.51
N TRP A 43 8.62 0.54 8.75
CA TRP A 43 8.39 0.04 7.39
C TRP A 43 8.92 1.00 6.33
N ARG A 44 9.04 2.29 6.67
CA ARG A 44 9.57 3.29 5.77
C ARG A 44 11.06 3.08 5.51
N SER A 45 11.45 3.24 4.25
CA SER A 45 12.86 3.34 3.84
C SER A 45 13.37 4.77 4.07
N PRO A 46 14.50 4.96 4.79
CA PRO A 46 15.05 6.29 5.03
C PRO A 46 15.84 6.82 3.83
N SER A 47 16.26 5.96 2.90
CA SER A 47 17.11 6.31 1.75
C SER A 47 16.35 6.89 0.56
N GLU A 48 15.03 6.74 0.52
CA GLU A 48 14.18 7.09 -0.63
C GLU A 48 12.87 7.74 -0.17
N PRO A 49 12.49 8.90 -0.72
CA PRO A 49 11.19 9.52 -0.47
C PRO A 49 10.04 8.58 -0.87
N GLY A 50 9.13 8.29 0.06
CA GLY A 50 8.00 7.39 -0.20
C GLY A 50 8.37 5.90 -0.22
N GLY A 51 9.64 5.55 -0.05
CA GLY A 51 10.13 4.20 -0.12
C GLY A 51 9.77 3.31 1.07
N ILE A 52 9.85 2.00 0.86
CA ILE A 52 9.39 0.98 1.79
C ILE A 52 10.44 -0.13 1.92
N LYS A 53 10.67 -0.59 3.16
CA LYS A 53 11.56 -1.73 3.47
C LYS A 53 10.85 -3.05 3.14
N ILE A 54 10.56 -3.28 1.87
CA ILE A 54 9.73 -4.40 1.39
C ILE A 54 10.27 -5.76 1.86
N GLN A 55 11.58 -5.96 1.86
CA GLN A 55 12.21 -7.20 2.32
C GLN A 55 11.90 -7.49 3.79
N ARG A 56 11.97 -6.47 4.66
CA ARG A 56 11.64 -6.60 6.10
C ARG A 56 10.16 -6.85 6.33
N LEU A 57 9.30 -6.29 5.48
CA LEU A 57 7.86 -6.54 5.54
C LEU A 57 7.57 -7.99 5.20
N LEU A 58 8.05 -8.44 4.05
CA LEU A 58 7.75 -9.78 3.57
C LEU A 58 8.43 -10.86 4.41
N SER A 59 9.59 -10.61 5.02
CA SER A 59 10.24 -11.60 5.91
C SER A 59 9.40 -12.03 7.12
N ASN A 60 8.44 -11.22 7.54
CA ASN A 60 7.53 -11.53 8.65
C ASN A 60 6.18 -12.08 8.19
N ALA A 61 6.01 -12.28 6.88
CA ALA A 61 4.78 -12.80 6.32
C ALA A 61 4.52 -14.24 6.82
N PRO A 62 3.24 -14.60 7.06
CA PRO A 62 2.87 -15.95 7.47
C PRO A 62 2.99 -16.98 6.32
N SER A 63 3.10 -16.52 5.08
CA SER A 63 3.15 -17.34 3.86
C SER A 63 4.35 -16.95 3.02
N THR A 64 5.01 -17.94 2.42
CA THR A 64 6.06 -17.75 1.42
C THR A 64 5.52 -17.53 0.00
N LYS A 65 4.20 -17.71 -0.20
CA LYS A 65 3.48 -17.38 -1.42
C LYS A 65 2.60 -16.14 -1.24
N LEU A 66 2.66 -15.26 -2.22
CA LEU A 66 1.95 -13.98 -2.29
C LEU A 66 0.90 -14.04 -3.40
N CYS A 67 -0.25 -13.41 -3.17
CA CYS A 67 -1.25 -13.18 -4.20
C CYS A 67 -0.91 -11.85 -4.88
N VAL A 68 -0.47 -11.91 -6.13
CA VAL A 68 0.03 -10.74 -6.86
C VAL A 68 -0.82 -10.52 -8.10
N ALA A 69 -1.38 -9.33 -8.27
CA ALA A 69 -2.10 -8.97 -9.48
C ALA A 69 -1.11 -8.53 -10.56
N ASP A 70 -1.22 -9.09 -11.76
CA ASP A 70 -0.45 -8.64 -12.93
C ASP A 70 -1.26 -7.60 -13.70
N CYS A 71 -1.03 -6.33 -13.37
CA CYS A 71 -1.71 -5.19 -13.99
C CYS A 71 -1.21 -4.88 -15.41
N SER A 72 -0.21 -5.61 -15.91
CA SER A 72 0.21 -5.49 -17.32
C SER A 72 -0.65 -6.33 -18.26
N ARG A 73 -1.51 -7.20 -17.71
CA ARG A 73 -2.39 -8.11 -18.46
C ARG A 73 -3.84 -7.86 -18.12
N LEU A 74 -4.71 -7.99 -19.13
CA LEU A 74 -6.14 -7.96 -18.95
C LEU A 74 -6.73 -9.30 -19.42
N GLU A 75 -7.35 -10.03 -18.50
CA GLU A 75 -8.01 -11.30 -18.75
C GLU A 75 -9.43 -11.22 -18.20
N PHE A 76 -10.42 -11.39 -19.10
CA PHE A 76 -11.84 -11.30 -18.72
C PHE A 76 -12.18 -10.00 -17.98
N ASP A 77 -11.68 -8.87 -18.50
CA ASP A 77 -11.85 -7.52 -17.91
C ASP A 77 -11.29 -7.35 -16.49
N ALA A 78 -10.37 -8.25 -16.07
CA ALA A 78 -9.68 -8.18 -14.79
C ALA A 78 -8.17 -8.37 -14.96
N HIS A 79 -7.39 -7.81 -14.02
CA HIS A 79 -5.98 -8.14 -13.91
C HIS A 79 -5.85 -9.52 -13.24
N PRO A 80 -5.22 -10.51 -13.89
CA PRO A 80 -5.11 -11.85 -13.32
C PRO A 80 -4.27 -11.82 -12.04
N VAL A 81 -4.70 -12.60 -11.04
CA VAL A 81 -3.97 -12.80 -9.79
C VAL A 81 -3.17 -14.09 -9.89
N VAL A 82 -1.87 -14.00 -9.63
CA VAL A 82 -0.94 -15.13 -9.63
C VAL A 82 -0.46 -15.42 -8.22
N ASP A 83 -0.32 -16.71 -7.90
CA ASP A 83 0.42 -17.14 -6.73
C ASP A 83 1.92 -17.04 -7.04
N MET A 84 2.58 -16.06 -6.43
CA MET A 84 3.99 -15.76 -6.67
C MET A 84 4.82 -16.08 -5.42
N PRO A 85 5.94 -16.81 -5.53
CA PRO A 85 6.92 -16.92 -4.45
C PRO A 85 7.38 -15.54 -4.00
N MET A 86 7.53 -15.36 -2.68
CA MET A 86 7.99 -14.10 -2.11
C MET A 86 9.34 -13.66 -2.65
N GLU A 87 10.26 -14.60 -2.85
CA GLU A 87 11.58 -14.35 -3.42
C GLU A 87 11.49 -13.80 -4.86
N ASP A 88 10.61 -14.35 -5.68
CA ASP A 88 10.36 -13.87 -7.04
C ASP A 88 9.78 -12.45 -7.02
N TYR A 89 8.87 -12.17 -6.07
CA TYR A 89 8.32 -10.82 -5.92
C TYR A 89 9.36 -9.81 -5.43
N LEU A 90 10.28 -10.22 -4.56
CA LEU A 90 11.39 -9.36 -4.11
C LEU A 90 12.34 -9.04 -5.25
N THR A 91 12.72 -10.04 -6.06
CA THR A 91 13.50 -9.84 -7.28
C THR A 91 12.80 -8.86 -8.21
N TYR A 92 11.52 -9.10 -8.52
CA TYR A 92 10.70 -8.19 -9.31
C TYR A 92 10.70 -6.77 -8.72
N TRP A 93 10.51 -6.62 -7.41
CA TRP A 93 10.44 -5.29 -6.79
C TRP A 93 11.74 -4.51 -6.98
N HIS A 94 12.88 -5.18 -6.86
CA HIS A 94 14.19 -4.58 -7.10
C HIS A 94 14.36 -4.21 -8.57
N ASP A 95 14.07 -5.14 -9.48
CA ASP A 95 14.19 -4.94 -10.93
C ASP A 95 13.26 -3.82 -11.44
N PHE A 96 12.04 -3.72 -10.90
CA PHE A 96 11.07 -2.67 -11.28
C PHE A 96 11.54 -1.25 -10.93
N HIS A 97 12.37 -1.10 -9.89
CA HIS A 97 12.94 0.19 -9.48
C HIS A 97 14.36 0.41 -10.01
N ASP A 98 14.91 -0.55 -10.76
CA ASP A 98 16.20 -0.47 -11.43
C ASP A 98 15.98 -0.30 -12.93
N ASP A 99 16.20 0.92 -13.44
CA ASP A 99 16.05 1.25 -14.87
C ASP A 99 16.86 0.34 -15.80
N SER A 100 17.90 -0.35 -15.30
CA SER A 100 18.72 -1.27 -16.09
C SER A 100 18.12 -2.67 -16.26
N ALA A 101 17.16 -3.07 -15.43
CA ALA A 101 16.61 -4.43 -15.41
C ALA A 101 15.58 -4.71 -16.52
N ASN A 102 15.16 -3.67 -17.27
CA ASN A 102 14.15 -3.76 -18.35
C ASN A 102 12.86 -4.49 -17.92
N GLU A 103 12.48 -4.35 -16.64
CA GLU A 103 11.23 -4.86 -16.12
C GLU A 103 10.06 -4.03 -16.65
N THR A 104 9.08 -4.71 -17.24
CA THR A 104 7.93 -4.06 -17.90
C THR A 104 6.59 -4.51 -17.33
N ARG A 105 6.61 -5.57 -16.50
CA ARG A 105 5.42 -6.02 -15.79
C ARG A 105 5.05 -4.98 -14.73
N VAL A 106 3.76 -4.87 -14.46
CA VAL A 106 3.22 -4.03 -13.39
C VAL A 106 2.56 -4.95 -12.38
N LEU A 107 3.35 -5.48 -11.46
CA LEU A 107 2.87 -6.41 -10.45
C LEU A 107 2.47 -5.68 -9.17
N TYR A 108 1.23 -5.89 -8.73
CA TYR A 108 0.67 -5.24 -7.56
C TYR A 108 0.30 -6.26 -6.49
N LEU A 109 0.95 -6.15 -5.32
CA LEU A 109 0.58 -6.90 -4.12
C LEU A 109 -0.69 -6.30 -3.51
N LYS A 110 -1.85 -6.74 -4.01
CA LYS A 110 -3.20 -6.27 -3.64
C LYS A 110 -3.97 -7.35 -2.88
N ASP A 111 -4.86 -6.94 -1.98
CA ASP A 111 -5.77 -7.83 -1.24
C ASP A 111 -5.05 -8.94 -0.45
N TRP A 112 -3.76 -8.72 -0.16
CA TRP A 112 -2.94 -9.63 0.61
C TRP A 112 -3.14 -9.39 2.11
N HIS A 113 -3.51 -10.45 2.81
CA HIS A 113 -3.70 -10.42 4.26
C HIS A 113 -2.34 -10.60 4.94
N TYR A 114 -1.63 -9.48 5.12
CA TYR A 114 -0.32 -9.44 5.79
C TYR A 114 -0.39 -10.02 7.21
N PHE A 115 -1.51 -9.77 7.91
CA PHE A 115 -1.79 -10.30 9.24
C PHE A 115 -2.97 -11.27 9.16
N ARG A 116 -2.93 -12.34 9.95
CA ARG A 116 -4.11 -13.15 10.27
C ARG A 116 -4.83 -12.56 11.48
#